data_AF-A0A1N6NHH4-F1
#
_entry.id   AF-A0A1N6NHH4-F1
#
_cell.length_a   1.000
_cell.length_b   1.000
_cell.length_c   1.000
_cell.angle_alpha   90.00
_cell.angle_beta   90.00
_cell.angle_gamma   90.00
#
_symmetry.space_group_name_H-M   'P 1'
#
loop_
_entity.id
_entity.type
_entity.pdbx_description
1 polymer ?
#
loop_
_entity_poly.entity_id
_entity_poly.type
_entity_poly.pdbx_seq_one_letter_code
_entity_poly.pdbx_strand_id
1 'polypeptide(L)' 'MQIVSLNIGKPKDLPYNRKTIQSGILKASATHAVFLTKTGFNGDGQADLVHHGGVDKAVCVYAQEHFSYWQEN' A
#
# COMPACT_ATOMS: atom_id res chain seq x y z
N MET A 1 -2.65 -19.05 9.51
CA MET A 1 -2.80 -17.76 8.81
C MET A 1 -2.00 -16.73 9.57
N GLN A 2 -1.05 -16.04 8.94
CA GLN A 2 -0.21 -15.02 9.59
C GLN A 2 0.01 -13.85 8.63
N ILE A 3 0.11 -12.63 9.16
CA ILE A 3 0.57 -11.46 8.39
C ILE A 3 2.09 -11.45 8.47
N VAL A 4 2.77 -11.67 7.33
CA VAL A 4 4.23 -11.74 7.27
C VAL A 4 4.91 -10.37 7.20
N SER A 5 4.20 -9.37 6.66
CA SER A 5 4.63 -7.97 6.68
C SER A 5 3.41 -7.05 6.60
N LEU A 6 3.43 -5.99 7.41
CA LEU A 6 2.55 -4.84 7.25
C LEU A 6 3.35 -3.73 6.57
N ASN A 7 2.94 -3.31 5.38
CA ASN A 7 3.65 -2.28 4.63
C ASN A 7 2.82 -1.00 4.61
N ILE A 8 3.41 0.13 5.04
CA ILE A 8 2.77 1.45 5.05
C ILE A 8 3.61 2.48 4.29
N GLY A 9 2.98 3.52 3.78
CA GLY A 9 3.64 4.65 3.14
C GLY A 9 2.66 5.72 2.66
N LYS A 10 3.06 6.98 2.78
CA LYS A 10 2.27 8.11 2.26
C LYS A 10 2.49 8.28 0.74
N PRO A 11 1.49 8.82 0.01
CA PRO A 11 1.66 9.15 -1.39
C PRO A 11 2.87 10.05 -1.64
N LYS A 12 3.57 9.77 -2.73
CA LYS A 12 4.73 10.52 -3.21
C LYS A 12 4.56 10.81 -4.69
N ASP A 13 5.19 11.88 -5.13
CA ASP A 13 5.33 12.20 -6.54
C ASP A 13 6.32 11.22 -7.19
N LEU A 14 5.84 10.47 -8.18
CA LEU A 14 6.60 9.48 -8.93
C LEU A 14 6.63 9.83 -10.41
N PRO A 15 7.75 9.60 -11.10
CA PRO A 15 7.79 9.69 -12.54
C PRO A 15 6.95 8.57 -13.16
N TYR A 16 6.08 8.93 -14.10
CA TYR A 16 5.32 7.99 -14.90
C TYR A 16 5.22 8.51 -16.33
N ASN A 17 5.87 7.81 -17.27
CA ASN A 17 6.09 8.28 -18.63
C ASN A 17 6.73 9.69 -18.66
N ARG A 18 6.09 10.66 -19.32
CA ARG A 18 6.56 12.06 -19.41
C ARG A 18 5.92 12.98 -18.36
N LYS A 19 5.35 12.42 -17.30
CA LYS A 19 4.61 13.15 -16.27
C LYS A 19 5.05 12.73 -14.87
N THR A 20 4.68 13.54 -13.90
CA THR A 20 4.74 13.18 -12.48
C THR A 20 3.32 12.86 -12.03
N ILE A 21 3.15 11.73 -11.34
CA ILE A 21 1.88 11.33 -10.74
C ILE A 21 2.06 11.19 -9.24
N GLN A 22 1.04 11.54 -8.46
CA GLN A 22 1.02 11.21 -7.05
C GLN A 22 0.58 9.76 -6.88
N SER A 23 1.36 8.93 -6.18
CA SER A 23 1.06 7.52 -5.97
C SER A 23 1.45 7.05 -4.58
N GLY A 24 0.59 6.21 -3.98
CA GLY A 24 0.84 5.54 -2.70
C GLY A 24 1.48 4.16 -2.81
N ILE A 25 1.94 3.76 -4.02
CA ILE A 25 2.40 2.38 -4.28
C ILE A 25 3.70 2.03 -3.54
N LEU A 26 4.55 3.01 -3.27
CA LEU A 26 5.80 2.79 -2.55
C LEU A 26 5.54 2.74 -1.05
N LYS A 27 5.55 1.53 -0.49
CA LYS A 27 5.40 1.26 0.94
C LYS A 27 6.63 0.53 1.49
N ALA A 28 6.83 0.62 2.80
CA ALA A 28 7.90 -0.09 3.50
C ALA A 28 7.33 -0.84 4.70
N SER A 29 8.00 -1.92 5.11
CA SER A 29 7.62 -2.70 6.28
C SER A 29 7.59 -1.84 7.54
N ALA A 30 6.47 -1.85 8.25
CA ALA A 30 6.34 -1.25 9.55
C ALA A 30 7.20 -2.01 10.56
N THR A 31 7.93 -1.28 11.41
CA THR A 31 8.81 -1.84 12.46
C THR A 31 8.14 -1.90 13.83
N HIS A 32 6.88 -1.47 13.91
CA HIS A 32 6.10 -1.37 15.13
C HIS A 32 4.62 -1.64 14.83
N ALA A 33 3.82 -1.86 15.88
CA ALA A 33 2.38 -1.98 15.76
C ALA A 33 1.77 -0.66 15.25
N VAL A 34 0.88 -0.75 14.26
CA VAL A 34 0.23 0.42 13.64
C VAL A 34 -1.28 0.33 13.85
N PHE A 35 -1.87 1.43 14.30
CA PHE A 35 -3.31 1.51 14.51
C PHE A 35 -4.06 1.54 13.17
N LEU A 36 -5.08 0.70 13.03
CA LEU A 36 -6.00 0.67 11.90
C LEU A 36 -7.26 1.48 12.21
N THR A 37 -7.51 2.53 11.45
CA THR A 37 -8.76 3.29 11.49
C THR A 37 -9.79 2.67 10.53
N LYS A 38 -11.00 3.22 10.48
CA LYS A 38 -12.03 2.79 9.51
C LYS A 38 -11.60 2.94 8.05
N THR A 39 -10.66 3.82 7.75
CA THR A 39 -10.29 4.17 6.37
C THR A 39 -8.82 3.88 6.04
N GLY A 40 -8.05 3.28 6.96
CA GLY A 40 -6.65 2.92 6.74
C GLY A 40 -5.77 2.99 7.98
N PHE A 41 -4.52 2.54 7.84
CA PHE A 41 -3.52 2.56 8.91
C PHE A 41 -2.94 3.95 9.13
N ASN A 42 -2.62 4.27 10.39
CA ASN A 42 -1.88 5.49 10.72
C ASN A 42 -0.51 5.50 10.03
N GLY A 43 -0.21 6.56 9.29
CA GLY A 43 1.05 6.69 8.54
C GLY A 43 1.04 6.08 7.14
N ASP A 44 -0.01 5.34 6.77
CA ASP A 44 -0.26 4.93 5.38
C ASP A 44 -1.14 5.94 4.65
N GLY A 45 -1.12 5.93 3.31
CA GLY A 45 -2.05 6.72 2.53
C GLY A 45 -2.22 6.27 1.08
N GLN A 46 -3.31 6.75 0.49
CA GLN A 46 -3.70 6.56 -0.91
C GLN A 46 -3.71 7.93 -1.60
N ALA A 47 -3.31 7.97 -2.88
CA ALA A 47 -3.21 9.23 -3.63
C ALA A 47 -4.59 9.73 -4.07
N ASP A 48 -5.44 8.83 -4.57
CA ASP A 48 -6.79 9.17 -5.04
C ASP A 48 -7.84 8.61 -4.06
N LEU A 49 -8.36 9.47 -3.19
CA LEU A 49 -9.38 9.08 -2.22
C LEU A 49 -10.79 9.01 -2.81
N VAL A 50 -11.03 9.56 -4.00
CA VAL A 50 -12.34 9.51 -4.66
C VAL A 50 -12.60 8.11 -5.20
N HIS A 51 -11.61 7.51 -5.88
CA HIS A 51 -11.76 6.19 -6.48
C HIS A 51 -11.11 5.07 -5.65
N HIS A 52 -10.02 5.35 -4.93
CA HIS A 52 -9.26 4.34 -4.20
C HIS A 52 -9.38 4.45 -2.68
N GLY A 53 -10.03 5.47 -2.13
CA GLY A 53 -10.24 5.64 -0.70
C GLY A 53 -11.54 5.03 -0.14
N GLY A 54 -11.71 5.18 1.16
CA GLY A 54 -12.94 4.81 1.89
C GLY A 54 -12.84 3.49 2.65
N VAL A 55 -13.89 3.18 3.40
CA VAL A 55 -13.93 2.04 4.33
C VAL A 55 -13.75 0.69 3.62
N ASP A 56 -14.29 0.55 2.42
CA ASP A 56 -14.21 -0.68 1.62
C ASP A 56 -12.83 -0.92 1.01
N LYS A 57 -11.96 0.10 1.02
CA LYS A 57 -10.60 0.06 0.46
C LYS A 57 -9.55 0.49 1.48
N ALA A 58 -9.85 0.32 2.78
CA ALA A 58 -8.97 0.70 3.87
C ALA A 58 -7.65 -0.10 3.91
N VAL A 59 -7.67 -1.35 3.43
CA VAL A 59 -6.50 -2.25 3.44
C VAL A 59 -6.43 -3.01 2.12
N CYS A 60 -5.24 -3.04 1.51
CA CYS A 60 -4.93 -3.91 0.37
C CYS A 60 -4.16 -5.13 0.87
N VAL A 61 -4.52 -6.31 0.40
CA VAL A 61 -3.90 -7.59 0.80
C VAL A 61 -3.33 -8.27 -0.43
N TYR A 62 -2.15 -8.87 -0.27
CA TYR A 62 -1.49 -9.65 -1.31
C TYR A 62 -0.94 -10.95 -0.73
N ALA A 63 -1.15 -12.06 -1.44
CA ALA A 63 -0.67 -13.37 -1.02
C ALA A 63 0.84 -13.50 -1.27
N GLN A 64 1.59 -13.89 -0.24
CA GLN A 64 3.05 -14.04 -0.34
C GLN A 64 3.42 -15.14 -1.36
N GLU A 65 2.60 -16.18 -1.45
CA GLU A 65 2.76 -17.33 -2.34
C GLU A 65 2.81 -16.93 -3.82
N HIS A 66 2.24 -15.79 -4.19
CA HIS A 66 2.34 -15.28 -5.57
C HIS A 66 3.74 -14.76 -5.91
N PHE A 67 4.58 -14.40 -4.93
CA PHE A 67 5.91 -13.87 -5.22
C PHE A 67 6.80 -14.87 -5.94
N SER A 68 6.72 -16.16 -5.62
CA SER A 68 7.52 -17.18 -6.32
C SER A 68 7.21 -17.18 -7.81
N TYR A 69 5.93 -17.17 -8.18
CA TYR A 69 5.51 -17.10 -9.59
C TYR A 69 6.06 -15.85 -10.30
N TRP A 70 6.01 -14.67 -9.68
CA TRP A 70 6.52 -13.45 -10.30
C TRP A 70 8.05 -13.33 -10.35
N GLN A 71 8.77 -14.07 -9.49
CA GLN A 71 10.22 -14.06 -9.44
C GLN A 71 10.87 -15.01 -10.47
N GLU A 72 10.12 -15.96 -11.03
CA GLU A 72 10.61 -16.96 -12.00
C GLU A 72 10.91 -16.39 -13.41
N ASN A 73 11.26 -15.10 -13.52
CA ASN A 73 11.59 -14.43 -14.79
C ASN A 73 13.10 -14.36 -15.06
#